data_AF-A0A5B9AR20-F1
#
_entry.id   AF-A0A5B9AR20-F1
#
_cell.length_a   1.000
_cell.length_b   1.000
_cell.length_c   1.000
_cell.angle_alpha   90.00
_cell.angle_beta   90.00
_cell.angle_gamma   90.00
#
_symmetry.space_group_name_H-M   'P 1'
#
loop_
_entity.id
_entity.type
_entity.pdbx_description
1 polymer ?
#
loop_
_entity_poly.entity_id
_entity_poly.type
_entity_poly.pdbx_seq_one_letter_code
_entity_poly.pdbx_strand_id
1 'polypeptide(L)'
;MAYGTTEWNFYNNEDLENGYLVFTDVTFFNIIPNGSIPDDYIVSIITDKVNVECFESTIVAVGQIRNTNVGDIDNIGECQILIRYKDRWIENKLKEKIIE
;
A
#
# COMPACT_ATOMS: atom_id res chain seq x y z
N MET A 1 -2.50 28.05 -16.71
CA MET A 1 -2.92 26.69 -17.10
C MET A 1 -1.77 26.07 -17.87
N ALA A 2 -0.95 25.25 -17.21
CA ALA A 2 0.08 24.47 -17.88
C ALA A 2 -0.51 23.09 -18.16
N TYR A 3 -0.77 22.80 -19.43
CA TYR A 3 -1.16 21.47 -19.89
C TYR A 3 0.07 20.56 -19.77
N GLY A 4 -0.04 19.48 -19.00
CA GLY A 4 1.01 18.47 -18.86
C GLY A 4 1.27 17.80 -20.20
N THR A 5 2.44 18.10 -20.80
CA THR A 5 2.95 17.44 -22.01
C THR A 5 3.99 16.37 -21.69
N THR A 6 4.04 15.89 -20.45
CA THR A 6 4.98 14.84 -20.07
C THR A 6 4.28 13.50 -20.29
N GLU A 7 4.65 12.81 -21.38
CA GLU A 7 4.30 11.40 -21.54
C GLU A 7 4.72 10.63 -20.28
N TRP A 8 3.76 9.95 -19.66
CA TRP A 8 4.02 9.04 -18.55
C TRP A 8 4.83 7.88 -19.09
N ASN A 9 6.14 7.85 -18.78
CA ASN A 9 6.98 6.70 -19.02
C ASN A 9 6.56 5.62 -18.01
N PHE A 10 5.68 4.71 -18.41
CA PHE A 10 5.39 3.49 -17.65
C PHE A 10 6.71 2.73 -17.43
N TYR A 11 6.96 2.29 -16.20
CA TYR A 11 8.20 1.59 -15.86
C TYR A 11 8.03 0.12 -16.24
N ASN A 12 8.23 -0.19 -17.52
CA ASN A 12 8.07 -1.54 -18.09
C ASN A 12 9.01 -2.61 -17.49
N ASN A 13 9.87 -2.24 -16.53
CA ASN A 13 10.87 -3.08 -15.88
C ASN A 13 10.52 -3.43 -14.43
N GLU A 14 9.39 -2.96 -13.90
CA GLU A 14 8.89 -3.40 -12.60
C GLU A 14 7.88 -4.55 -12.81
N ASP A 15 8.32 -5.79 -12.58
CA ASP A 15 7.48 -7.01 -12.71
C ASP A 15 6.25 -7.03 -11.77
N LEU A 16 6.07 -5.98 -10.96
CA LEU A 16 5.00 -5.82 -9.96
C LEU A 16 4.09 -4.62 -10.20
N GLU A 17 4.20 -3.91 -11.34
CA GLU A 17 3.35 -2.74 -11.69
C GLU A 17 1.83 -3.07 -11.71
N ASN A 18 1.45 -4.35 -11.55
CA ASN A 18 0.07 -4.83 -11.42
C ASN A 18 -0.07 -6.01 -10.43
N GLY A 19 0.86 -6.16 -9.48
CA GLY A 19 0.86 -7.22 -8.49
C GLY A 19 -0.05 -6.94 -7.29
N TYR A 20 -0.19 -7.93 -6.42
CA TYR A 20 -0.91 -7.77 -5.15
C TYR A 20 -0.04 -8.23 -3.99
N LEU A 21 0.01 -7.43 -2.93
CA LEU A 21 0.46 -7.88 -1.62
C LEU A 21 -0.75 -8.42 -0.86
N VAL A 22 -0.79 -9.74 -0.67
CA VAL A 22 -1.94 -10.44 -0.11
C VAL A 22 -1.69 -10.84 1.34
N PHE A 23 -2.71 -10.68 2.17
CA PHE A 23 -2.71 -11.04 3.59
C PHE A 23 -3.89 -11.95 3.91
N THR A 24 -3.66 -12.96 4.75
CA THR A 24 -4.71 -13.90 5.19
C THR A 24 -4.93 -13.93 6.68
N ASP A 25 -6.14 -14.33 7.07
CA ASP A 25 -6.59 -14.38 8.46
C ASP A 25 -6.29 -13.05 9.18
N VAL A 26 -6.65 -11.94 8.52
CA VAL A 26 -6.45 -10.59 9.04
C VAL A 26 -7.34 -10.39 10.26
N THR A 27 -6.72 -10.07 11.40
CA THR A 27 -7.41 -9.86 12.68
C THR A 27 -7.46 -8.39 13.09
N PHE A 28 -6.59 -7.57 12.51
CA PHE A 28 -6.57 -6.13 12.69
C PHE A 28 -6.12 -5.46 11.40
N PHE A 29 -6.80 -4.38 11.02
CA PHE A 29 -6.46 -3.55 9.88
C PHE A 29 -6.84 -2.11 10.20
N ASN A 30 -5.90 -1.20 10.05
CA ASN A 30 -6.15 0.23 10.21
C ASN A 30 -5.27 1.04 9.25
N ILE A 31 -5.78 2.19 8.82
CA ILE A 31 -5.03 3.15 8.00
C ILE A 31 -4.95 4.46 8.77
N ILE A 32 -3.75 5.03 8.84
CA ILE A 32 -3.47 6.29 9.54
C ILE A 32 -2.89 7.30 8.54
N PRO A 33 -3.42 8.54 8.47
CA PRO A 33 -4.62 9.00 9.17
C PRO A 33 -5.91 8.32 8.68
N ASN A 34 -6.95 8.33 9.51
CA ASN A 34 -8.24 7.72 9.16
C ASN A 34 -8.84 8.40 7.91
N GLY A 35 -9.26 7.59 6.95
CA GLY A 35 -9.81 8.06 5.68
C GLY A 35 -8.76 8.37 4.61
N SER A 36 -7.47 8.07 4.88
CA SER A 36 -6.46 8.07 3.83
C SER A 36 -6.66 6.92 2.85
N ILE A 37 -6.25 7.13 1.61
CA ILE A 37 -6.24 6.13 0.55
C ILE A 37 -4.77 5.93 0.14
N PRO A 38 -4.14 4.81 0.53
CA PRO A 38 -2.76 4.50 0.12
C PRO A 38 -2.69 4.30 -1.39
N ASP A 39 -1.61 4.78 -2.00
CA ASP A 39 -1.25 4.50 -3.38
C ASP A 39 -0.51 3.16 -3.50
N ASP A 40 -0.19 2.76 -4.72
CA ASP A 40 0.54 1.52 -5.00
C ASP A 40 2.04 1.57 -4.65
N TYR A 41 2.60 2.77 -4.45
CA TYR A 41 3.99 2.96 -4.06
C TYR A 41 4.23 2.74 -2.56
N ILE A 42 4.76 1.56 -2.22
CA ILE A 42 5.17 1.20 -0.86
C ILE A 42 6.59 1.73 -0.58
N VAL A 43 6.70 2.62 0.40
CA VAL A 43 7.97 3.19 0.87
C VAL A 43 8.73 2.21 1.76
N SER A 44 8.01 1.56 2.69
CA SER A 44 8.63 0.57 3.58
C SER A 44 7.61 -0.39 4.17
N ILE A 45 8.09 -1.58 4.54
CA ILE A 45 7.33 -2.57 5.30
C ILE A 45 8.18 -3.02 6.48
N ILE A 46 7.74 -2.71 7.69
CA ILE A 46 8.33 -3.23 8.93
C ILE A 46 7.39 -4.33 9.44
N THR A 47 7.94 -5.48 9.82
CA THR A 47 7.15 -6.64 10.26
C THR A 47 7.70 -7.24 11.52
N ASP A 48 6.84 -7.36 12.52
CA ASP A 48 7.14 -7.96 13.80
C ASP A 48 6.33 -9.25 13.98
N LYS A 49 6.96 -10.27 14.56
CA LYS A 49 6.26 -11.49 14.96
C LYS A 49 5.60 -11.24 16.32
N VAL A 50 4.27 -11.27 16.35
CA VAL A 50 3.50 -11.03 17.59
C VAL A 50 3.46 -12.28 18.45
N ASN A 51 3.22 -13.44 17.83
CA ASN A 51 3.26 -14.74 18.50
C ASN A 51 3.55 -15.86 17.49
N VAL A 52 3.34 -17.14 17.87
CA VAL A 52 3.62 -18.30 17.01
C VAL A 52 2.80 -18.26 15.71
N GLU A 53 1.60 -17.70 15.74
CA GLU A 53 0.59 -17.79 14.69
C GLU A 53 0.37 -16.49 13.91
N CYS A 54 0.82 -15.33 14.41
CA CYS A 54 0.55 -14.07 13.73
C CYS A 54 1.72 -13.08 13.70
N PHE A 55 1.66 -12.25 12.68
CA PHE A 55 2.54 -11.14 12.39
C PHE A 55 1.77 -9.83 12.42
N GLU A 56 2.48 -8.75 12.69
CA GLU A 56 1.99 -7.39 12.55
C GLU A 56 2.94 -6.62 11.64
N SER A 57 2.39 -5.93 10.65
CA SER A 57 3.16 -5.07 9.76
C SER A 57 2.69 -3.63 9.85
N THR A 58 3.66 -2.73 9.85
CA THR A 58 3.47 -1.32 9.53
C THR A 58 3.99 -1.11 8.11
N ILE A 59 3.09 -0.74 7.19
CA ILE A 59 3.41 -0.47 5.79
C ILE A 59 3.25 1.03 5.58
N VAL A 60 4.31 1.70 5.13
CA VAL A 60 4.28 3.12 4.78
C VAL A 60 4.09 3.23 3.28
N ALA A 61 3.07 3.96 2.86
CA ALA A 61 2.81 4.29 1.46
C ALA A 61 2.58 5.80 1.31
N VAL A 62 2.92 6.34 0.15
CA VAL A 62 2.41 7.64 -0.26
C VAL A 62 0.95 7.45 -0.68
N GLY A 63 0.08 8.42 -0.42
CA GLY A 63 -1.32 8.32 -0.80
C GLY A 63 -2.07 9.62 -0.61
N GLN A 64 -3.38 9.56 -0.84
CA GLN A 64 -4.27 10.67 -0.53
C GLN A 64 -4.55 10.68 0.97
N ILE A 65 -4.27 11.79 1.63
CA ILE A 65 -4.56 11.99 3.05
C ILE A 65 -5.69 13.01 3.19
N ARG A 66 -6.60 12.78 4.14
CA ARG A 66 -7.71 13.71 4.37
C ARG A 66 -7.18 15.07 4.79
N ASN A 67 -7.46 16.11 4.00
CA ASN A 67 -7.17 17.48 4.38
C ASN A 67 -8.07 17.91 5.56
N THR A 68 -7.53 18.65 6.52
CA THR A 68 -8.31 19.29 7.59
C THR A 68 -9.10 20.49 7.08
N ASN A 69 -8.76 21.01 5.89
CA ASN A 69 -9.47 22.08 5.22
C ASN A 69 -10.46 21.53 4.18
N VAL A 70 -11.72 21.97 4.27
CA VAL A 70 -12.81 21.54 3.39
C VAL A 70 -12.57 22.08 1.98
N GLY A 71 -12.42 21.19 0.99
CA GLY A 71 -12.44 21.54 -0.44
C GLY A 71 -11.21 21.11 -1.25
N ASP A 72 -10.15 20.64 -0.62
CA ASP A 72 -8.96 20.14 -1.31
C ASP A 72 -9.00 18.60 -1.40
N ILE A 73 -9.10 18.09 -2.62
CA ILE A 73 -9.25 16.65 -2.91
C ILE A 73 -7.86 16.00 -3.14
N ASP A 74 -6.82 16.82 -3.31
CA ASP A 74 -5.50 16.40 -3.81
C ASP A 74 -4.38 16.50 -2.77
N ASN A 75 -4.68 16.34 -1.47
CA ASN A 75 -3.62 16.38 -0.46
C ASN A 75 -2.85 15.04 -0.44
N ILE A 76 -1.69 15.04 -1.10
CA ILE A 76 -0.77 13.89 -1.14
C ILE A 76 0.11 13.91 0.11
N GLY A 77 0.21 12.78 0.78
CA GLY A 77 1.11 12.62 1.92
C GLY A 77 1.35 11.16 2.28
N GLU A 78 2.11 10.95 3.35
CA GLU A 78 2.35 9.60 3.87
C GLU A 78 1.14 9.08 4.64
N CYS A 79 0.79 7.83 4.39
CA CYS A 79 -0.16 7.08 5.19
C CYS A 79 0.46 5.75 5.62
N GLN A 80 -0.01 5.25 6.75
CA GLN A 80 0.47 4.01 7.35
C GLN A 80 -0.66 3.00 7.37
N ILE A 81 -0.42 1.80 6.85
CA ILE A 81 -1.30 0.65 6.98
C ILE A 81 -0.75 -0.20 8.11
N LEU A 82 -1.51 -0.32 9.18
CA LEU A 82 -1.23 -1.22 10.29
C LEU A 82 -2.08 -2.48 10.10
N ILE A 83 -1.44 -3.63 9.95
CA ILE A 83 -2.14 -4.88 9.66
C ILE A 83 -1.59 -6.03 10.49
N ARG A 84 -2.48 -6.80 11.11
CA ARG A 84 -2.16 -8.05 11.81
C ARG A 84 -2.79 -9.24 11.09
N TYR A 85 -1.98 -10.22 10.74
CA TYR A 85 -2.34 -11.33 9.84
C TYR A 85 -1.57 -12.60 10.18
N LYS A 86 -2.00 -13.73 9.61
CA LYS A 86 -1.34 -15.03 9.78
C LYS A 86 -0.24 -15.26 8.75
N ASP A 87 -0.57 -15.11 7.47
CA ASP A 87 0.36 -15.29 6.35
C ASP A 87 0.22 -14.16 5.33
N ARG A 88 1.33 -13.89 4.60
CA ARG A 88 1.36 -12.97 3.45
C ARG A 88 2.11 -13.55 2.27
N TRP A 89 1.79 -13.08 1.07
CA TRP A 89 2.54 -13.38 -0.15
C TRP A 89 2.31 -12.32 -1.23
N ILE A 90 3.06 -12.42 -2.32
CA ILE A 90 2.90 -11.58 -3.50
C ILE A 90 2.18 -12.39 -4.58
N GLU A 91 1.21 -11.79 -5.25
CA GLU A 91 0.58 -12.33 -6.46
C GLU A 91 0.92 -11.46 -7.66
N ASN A 92 1.04 -12.09 -8.83
CA ASN A 92 1.11 -11.35 -10.10
C ASN A 92 -0.29 -10.84 -10.51
N LYS A 93 -0.36 -10.12 -11.64
CA LYS A 93 -1.62 -9.60 -12.19
C LYS A 93 -2.68 -10.66 -12.52
N LEU A 94 -2.29 -11.93 -12.66
CA LEU A 94 -3.17 -13.07 -12.91
C LEU A 94 -3.64 -13.76 -11.63
N LYS A 95 -3.34 -13.20 -10.44
CA LYS A 95 -3.64 -13.78 -9.12
C LYS A 95 -2.88 -15.07 -8.83
N GLU A 96 -1.75 -15.28 -9.49
CA GLU A 96 -0.89 -16.42 -9.23
C GLU A 96 0.16 -16.02 -8.18
N LYS A 97 0.27 -16.82 -7.11
CA LYS A 97 1.26 -16.61 -6.06
C LYS A 97 2.67 -16.71 -6.65
N ILE A 98 3.47 -15.67 -6.47
CA ILE A 98 4.88 -15.64 -6.83
C ILE A 98 5.64 -16.42 -5.76
N ILE A 99 6.40 -17.42 -6.20
CA ILE A 99 7.30 -18.21 -5.34
C ILE A 99 8.71 -17.71 -5.65
N GLU A 100 9.34 -17.03 -4.69
CA GLU A 100 10.75 -16.63 -4.74
C GLU A 100 11.69 -17.80 -4.39
#